data_AF-A0AAV9BWX4-F1
#
_entry.id   AF-A0AAV9BWX4-F1
#
_cell.length_a   1.000
_cell.length_b   1.000
_cell.length_c   1.000
_cell.angle_alpha   90.00
_cell.angle_beta   90.00
_cell.angle_gamma   90.00
#
_symmetry.space_group_name_H-M   'P 1'
#
loop_
_entity.id
_entity.type
_entity.pdbx_description
1 polymer ?
#
loop_
_entity_poly.entity_id
_entity_poly.type
_entity_poly.pdbx_seq_one_letter_code
_entity_poly.pdbx_strand_id
1 'polypeptide(L)'
;MAEENQTIEIDVEEEKRLKYLDFVRVAAINAVVYLTSVYEYAKENAGPLKPGVQTVESAVKTVIGPVYEKLHDVPYELLSFVDRKVGETLIEIQRHVPEAAKSVATEVKRAGVVGTAKSAVAKYEPVAEGYAVSAWKTLRRVPLVPQVVVPTAAFLAEKYNRIVGYSAEKGYAVAVYLPLIPTKRIAKVFGDGAGEEGSTVPATAE
;
A
#
# COMPACT_ATOMS: atom_id res chain seq x y z
N MET A 1 -2.67 45.80 -6.76
CA MET A 1 -2.01 44.70 -7.48
C MET A 1 -1.28 43.69 -6.56
N ALA A 2 -1.26 43.85 -5.23
CA ALA A 2 -0.59 42.92 -4.32
C ALA A 2 -1.49 41.80 -3.74
N GLU A 3 -2.82 41.96 -3.78
CA GLU A 3 -3.77 41.00 -3.17
C GLU A 3 -4.08 39.79 -4.07
N GLU A 4 -4.00 39.95 -5.39
CA GLU A 4 -4.30 38.88 -6.35
C GLU A 4 -3.18 37.82 -6.39
N ASN A 5 -1.90 38.22 -6.22
CA ASN A 5 -0.78 37.28 -6.18
C ASN A 5 -0.73 36.48 -4.86
N GLN A 6 -1.18 37.06 -3.74
CA GLN A 6 -1.30 36.35 -2.46
C GLN A 6 -2.42 35.31 -2.49
N THR A 7 -3.54 35.61 -3.15
CA THR A 7 -4.68 34.68 -3.22
C THR A 7 -4.35 33.44 -4.07
N ILE A 8 -3.61 33.62 -5.16
CA ILE A 8 -3.14 32.52 -6.04
C ILE A 8 -2.08 31.65 -5.33
N GLU A 9 -1.18 32.25 -4.56
CA GLU A 9 -0.16 31.50 -3.80
C GLU A 9 -0.78 30.66 -2.69
N ILE A 10 -1.81 31.15 -1.99
CA ILE A 10 -2.52 30.42 -0.93
C ILE A 10 -3.31 29.22 -1.50
N ASP A 11 -3.99 29.38 -2.63
CA ASP A 11 -4.77 28.30 -3.27
C ASP A 11 -3.87 27.15 -3.78
N VAL A 12 -2.70 27.50 -4.34
CA VAL A 12 -1.70 26.51 -4.81
C VAL A 12 -1.05 25.78 -3.62
N GLU A 13 -0.90 26.45 -2.48
CA GLU A 13 -0.31 25.87 -1.28
C GLU A 13 -1.28 24.97 -0.51
N GLU A 14 -2.58 25.29 -0.55
CA GLU A 14 -3.65 24.38 -0.08
C GLU A 14 -3.82 23.15 -0.98
N GLU A 15 -3.66 23.27 -2.31
CA GLU A 15 -3.63 22.11 -3.21
C GLU A 15 -2.43 21.19 -2.95
N LYS A 16 -1.29 21.74 -2.50
CA LYS A 16 -0.08 20.96 -2.21
C LYS A 16 -0.15 20.25 -0.86
N ARG A 17 -1.06 20.61 0.05
CA ARG A 17 -1.17 19.99 1.38
C ARG A 17 -1.93 18.66 1.31
N LEU A 18 -1.40 17.67 2.03
CA LEU A 18 -2.05 16.36 2.19
C LEU A 18 -3.33 16.56 3.02
N LYS A 19 -4.49 16.21 2.47
CA LYS A 19 -5.79 16.39 3.14
C LYS A 19 -6.13 15.27 4.11
N TYR A 20 -5.63 14.05 3.86
CA TYR A 20 -5.93 12.85 4.63
C TYR A 20 -4.69 12.19 5.24
N LEU A 21 -3.54 12.28 4.59
CA LEU A 21 -2.29 11.60 4.94
C LEU A 21 -1.27 12.51 5.62
N ASP A 22 -1.66 13.72 6.05
CA ASP A 22 -0.75 14.65 6.72
C ASP A 22 -0.19 14.07 8.04
N PHE A 23 -1.00 13.28 8.76
CA PHE A 23 -0.54 12.56 9.95
C PHE A 23 0.59 11.57 9.64
N VAL A 24 0.60 10.95 8.46
CA VAL A 24 1.66 10.02 8.02
C VAL A 24 2.94 10.80 7.78
N ARG A 25 2.84 11.97 7.14
CA ARG A 25 3.98 12.87 6.93
C ARG A 25 4.58 13.32 8.26
N VAL A 26 3.74 13.77 9.20
CA VAL A 26 4.17 14.19 10.54
C VAL A 26 4.81 13.03 11.30
N ALA A 27 4.21 11.83 11.27
CA ALA A 27 4.77 10.65 11.91
C ALA A 27 6.12 10.25 11.30
N ALA A 28 6.27 10.32 9.98
CA ALA A 28 7.54 10.04 9.31
C ALA A 28 8.63 11.05 9.69
N ILE A 29 8.31 12.34 9.71
CA ILE A 29 9.24 13.40 10.17
C ILE A 29 9.64 13.13 11.63
N ASN A 30 8.66 12.85 12.50
CA ASN A 30 8.93 12.59 13.91
C ASN A 30 9.78 11.32 14.12
N ALA A 31 9.54 10.26 13.32
CA ALA A 31 10.37 9.06 13.32
C ALA A 31 11.79 9.36 12.87
N VAL A 32 12.00 10.18 11.84
CA VAL A 32 13.33 10.61 11.40
C VAL A 32 14.03 11.40 12.50
N VAL A 33 13.35 12.36 13.13
CA VAL A 33 13.90 13.16 14.24
C VAL A 33 14.29 12.26 15.41
N TYR A 34 13.43 11.32 15.80
CA TYR A 34 13.69 10.38 16.87
C TYR A 34 14.85 9.43 16.56
N LEU A 35 14.87 8.83 15.36
CA LEU A 35 15.97 7.95 14.95
C LEU A 35 17.29 8.70 14.85
N THR A 36 17.27 9.95 14.38
CA THR A 36 18.46 10.81 14.31
C THR A 36 18.98 11.12 15.70
N SER A 37 18.11 11.45 16.66
CA SER A 37 18.54 11.75 18.03
C SER A 37 19.11 10.53 18.73
N VAL A 38 18.50 9.36 18.56
CA VAL A 38 19.02 8.08 19.09
C VAL A 38 20.35 7.72 18.44
N TYR A 39 20.49 7.91 17.12
CA TYR A 39 21.75 7.66 16.41
C TYR A 39 22.87 8.59 16.87
N GLU A 40 22.61 9.90 16.94
CA GLU A 40 23.61 10.87 17.42
C GLU A 40 24.01 10.59 18.86
N TYR A 41 23.05 10.28 19.74
CA TYR A 41 23.35 9.86 21.11
C TYR A 41 24.23 8.61 21.13
N ALA A 42 23.91 7.57 20.37
CA ALA A 42 24.73 6.35 20.30
C ALA A 42 26.14 6.62 19.75
N LYS A 43 26.25 7.46 18.72
CA LYS A 43 27.51 7.87 18.07
C LYS A 43 28.40 8.69 19.01
N GLU A 44 27.83 9.62 19.78
CA GLU A 44 28.56 10.39 20.78
C GLU A 44 29.09 9.51 21.92
N ASN A 45 28.31 8.49 22.30
CA ASN A 45 28.65 7.54 23.36
C ASN A 45 29.45 6.30 22.86
N ALA A 46 29.84 6.24 21.59
CA ALA A 46 30.49 5.06 20.99
C ALA A 46 31.95 4.83 21.44
N GLY A 47 32.53 5.76 22.21
CA GLY A 47 33.88 5.62 22.76
C GLY A 47 34.94 5.30 21.69
N PRO A 48 35.73 4.22 21.83
CA PRO A 48 36.77 3.84 20.86
C PRO A 48 36.28 3.57 19.43
N LEU A 49 34.98 3.29 19.24
CA LEU A 49 34.39 2.97 17.93
C LEU A 49 33.92 4.20 17.15
N LYS A 50 33.87 5.37 17.79
CA LYS A 50 33.47 6.65 17.18
C LYS A 50 34.16 6.97 15.83
N PRO A 51 35.49 6.83 15.68
CA PRO A 51 36.15 7.11 14.39
C PRO A 51 35.73 6.14 13.27
N GLY A 52 35.45 4.88 13.60
CA GLY A 52 34.95 3.89 12.65
C GLY A 52 33.53 4.21 12.17
N VAL A 53 32.64 4.60 13.10
CA VAL A 53 31.27 5.03 12.79
C VAL A 53 31.28 6.26 11.87
N GLN A 54 32.12 7.26 12.17
CA GLN A 54 32.24 8.46 11.33
C GLN A 54 32.76 8.17 9.91
N THR A 55 33.68 7.22 9.77
CA THR A 55 34.23 6.82 8.46
C THR A 55 33.17 6.14 7.61
N VAL A 56 32.39 5.22 8.21
CA VAL A 56 31.29 4.54 7.52
C VAL A 56 30.18 5.53 7.19
N GLU A 57 29.80 6.42 8.11
CA GLU A 57 28.82 7.49 7.86
C GLU A 57 29.25 8.37 6.69
N SER A 58 30.53 8.77 6.64
CA SER A 58 31.06 9.57 5.54
C SER A 58 31.00 8.81 4.22
N ALA A 59 31.38 7.54 4.19
CA ALA A 59 31.30 6.70 2.99
C ALA A 59 29.86 6.52 2.50
N VAL A 60 28.93 6.23 3.42
CA VAL A 60 27.50 6.12 3.14
C VAL A 60 26.97 7.43 2.59
N LYS A 61 27.31 8.57 3.21
CA LYS A 61 26.91 9.91 2.74
C LYS A 61 27.44 10.21 1.35
N THR A 62 28.68 9.83 1.02
CA THR A 62 29.25 10.01 -0.32
C THR A 62 28.56 9.14 -1.36
N VAL A 63 28.24 7.89 -1.05
CA VAL A 63 27.64 6.95 -2.01
C VAL A 63 26.15 7.20 -2.20
N ILE A 64 25.42 7.45 -1.11
CA ILE A 64 23.95 7.59 -1.10
C ILE A 64 23.52 9.04 -1.23
N GLY A 65 24.34 10.03 -0.88
CA GLY A 65 24.03 11.45 -1.01
C GLY A 65 23.49 11.84 -2.39
N PRO A 66 24.17 11.46 -3.50
CA PRO A 66 23.68 11.74 -4.86
C PRO A 66 22.36 11.02 -5.21
N VAL A 67 22.04 9.91 -4.54
CA VAL A 67 20.80 9.16 -4.73
C VAL A 67 19.67 9.82 -3.95
N TYR A 68 19.94 10.28 -2.73
CA TYR A 68 18.98 11.02 -1.91
C TYR A 68 18.59 12.34 -2.57
N GLU A 69 19.55 13.11 -3.09
CA GLU A 69 19.26 14.35 -3.81
C GLU A 69 18.34 14.14 -5.04
N LYS A 70 18.43 12.98 -5.70
CA LYS A 70 17.56 12.66 -6.84
C LYS A 70 16.18 12.14 -6.43
N LEU A 71 16.04 11.61 -5.22
CA LEU A 71 14.85 10.88 -4.80
C LEU A 71 14.10 11.52 -3.62
N HIS A 72 14.64 12.54 -2.95
CA HIS A 72 14.03 13.10 -1.73
C HIS A 72 12.64 13.71 -1.95
N ASP A 73 12.33 14.18 -3.16
CA ASP A 73 11.00 14.70 -3.51
C ASP A 73 9.99 13.58 -3.83
N VAL A 74 10.46 12.42 -4.30
CA VAL A 74 9.62 11.30 -4.75
C VAL A 74 8.69 10.75 -3.65
N PRO A 75 9.13 10.54 -2.39
CA PRO A 75 8.26 10.12 -1.30
C PRO A 75 7.09 11.08 -1.05
N TYR A 76 7.32 12.40 -1.18
CA TYR A 76 6.28 13.39 -0.98
C TYR A 76 5.27 13.38 -2.13
N GLU A 77 5.74 13.29 -3.37
CA GLU A 77 4.87 13.19 -4.55
C GLU A 77 4.00 11.93 -4.52
N LEU A 78 4.57 10.79 -4.11
CA LEU A 78 3.81 9.55 -3.94
C LEU A 78 2.75 9.70 -2.84
N LEU A 79 3.11 10.29 -1.71
CA LEU A 79 2.16 10.51 -0.61
C LEU A 79 1.03 11.45 -1.04
N SER A 80 1.33 12.51 -1.78
CA SER A 80 0.36 13.45 -2.37
C SER A 80 -0.55 12.77 -3.40
N PHE A 81 0.01 11.93 -4.27
CA PHE A 81 -0.78 11.16 -5.22
C PHE A 81 -1.78 10.23 -4.53
N VAL A 82 -1.34 9.51 -3.49
CA VAL A 82 -2.20 8.61 -2.72
C VAL A 82 -3.25 9.41 -1.94
N ASP A 83 -2.87 10.53 -1.33
CA ASP A 83 -3.77 11.41 -0.58
C ASP A 83 -4.94 11.91 -1.44
N ARG A 84 -4.64 12.39 -2.65
CA ARG A 84 -5.66 12.80 -3.63
C ARG A 84 -6.56 11.63 -4.03
N LYS A 85 -5.97 10.46 -4.27
CA LYS A 85 -6.74 9.24 -4.60
C LYS A 85 -7.66 8.82 -3.47
N VAL A 86 -7.20 8.91 -2.21
CA VAL A 86 -8.04 8.66 -1.03
C VAL A 86 -9.22 9.64 -1.02
N GLY A 87 -8.99 10.92 -1.30
CA GLY A 87 -10.06 11.91 -1.43
C GLY A 87 -11.10 11.57 -2.50
N GLU A 88 -10.67 11.20 -3.70
CA GLU A 88 -11.57 10.76 -4.80
C GLU A 88 -12.41 9.55 -4.37
N THR A 89 -11.78 8.52 -3.79
CA THR A 89 -12.48 7.32 -3.32
C THR A 89 -13.46 7.61 -2.18
N LEU A 90 -13.13 8.54 -1.28
CA LEU A 90 -13.98 8.88 -0.14
C LEU A 90 -15.27 9.57 -0.60
N ILE A 91 -15.21 10.42 -1.63
CA ILE A 91 -16.38 11.07 -2.23
C ILE A 91 -17.30 10.01 -2.86
N GLU A 92 -16.74 9.05 -3.60
CA GLU A 92 -17.53 7.97 -4.20
C GLU A 92 -18.13 7.04 -3.15
N ILE A 93 -17.40 6.73 -2.08
CA ILE A 93 -17.90 5.96 -0.94
C ILE A 93 -19.02 6.71 -0.23
N GLN A 94 -18.84 8.00 0.11
CA GLN A 94 -19.89 8.81 0.76
C GLN A 94 -21.17 8.88 -0.06
N ARG A 95 -21.09 8.82 -1.39
CA ARG A 95 -22.27 8.81 -2.27
C ARG A 95 -23.07 7.50 -2.19
N HIS A 96 -22.42 6.38 -1.87
CA HIS A 96 -23.05 5.05 -1.83
C HIS A 96 -23.30 4.52 -0.41
N VAL A 97 -22.61 5.05 0.60
CA VAL A 97 -22.74 4.66 2.01
C VAL A 97 -24.16 4.82 2.58
N PRO A 98 -24.95 5.87 2.28
CA PRO A 98 -26.30 6.00 2.82
C PRO A 98 -27.23 4.88 2.38
N GLU A 99 -27.12 4.46 1.12
CA GLU A 99 -27.92 3.38 0.53
C GLU A 99 -27.39 2.01 0.93
N ALA A 100 -26.06 1.82 0.94
CA ALA A 100 -25.43 0.59 1.41
C ALA A 100 -25.69 0.35 2.91
N ALA A 101 -25.65 1.38 3.76
CA ALA A 101 -25.91 1.26 5.19
C ALA A 101 -27.38 0.91 5.50
N LYS A 102 -28.33 1.51 4.77
CA LYS A 102 -29.77 1.15 4.89
C LYS A 102 -30.04 -0.27 4.39
N SER A 103 -29.42 -0.66 3.29
CA SER A 103 -29.52 -2.01 2.73
C SER A 103 -28.94 -3.06 3.69
N VAL A 104 -27.74 -2.82 4.23
CA VAL A 104 -27.11 -3.70 5.21
C VAL A 104 -27.93 -3.79 6.51
N ALA A 105 -28.48 -2.67 7.01
CA ALA A 105 -29.31 -2.69 8.21
C ALA A 105 -30.60 -3.52 8.04
N THR A 106 -31.26 -3.42 6.88
CA THR A 106 -32.47 -4.22 6.58
C THR A 106 -32.14 -5.70 6.33
N GLU A 107 -30.98 -5.98 5.72
CA GLU A 107 -30.52 -7.33 5.41
C GLU A 107 -29.98 -8.04 6.67
N VAL A 108 -29.34 -7.34 7.62
CA VAL A 108 -28.98 -7.88 8.95
C VAL A 108 -30.23 -8.28 9.73
N LYS A 109 -31.29 -7.45 9.67
CA LYS A 109 -32.56 -7.72 10.35
C LYS A 109 -33.28 -8.95 9.76
N ARG A 110 -33.00 -9.30 8.50
CA ARG A 110 -33.66 -10.39 7.76
C ARG A 110 -32.86 -11.70 7.70
N ALA A 111 -31.54 -11.63 7.53
CA ALA A 111 -30.66 -12.77 7.26
C ALA A 111 -29.63 -13.05 8.36
N GLY A 112 -29.59 -12.21 9.40
CA GLY A 112 -28.62 -12.30 10.49
C GLY A 112 -27.22 -11.84 10.08
N VAL A 113 -26.41 -11.49 11.09
CA VAL A 113 -25.10 -10.83 10.93
C VAL A 113 -24.13 -11.62 10.04
N VAL A 114 -24.15 -12.95 10.12
CA VAL A 114 -23.25 -13.83 9.35
C VAL A 114 -23.61 -13.85 7.85
N GLY A 115 -24.91 -13.93 7.53
CA GLY A 115 -25.39 -13.92 6.15
C GLY A 115 -25.15 -12.58 5.47
N THR A 116 -25.33 -11.48 6.20
CA THR A 116 -25.11 -10.13 5.68
C THR A 116 -23.64 -9.77 5.58
N ALA A 117 -22.77 -10.24 6.48
CA ALA A 117 -21.32 -10.03 6.34
C ALA A 117 -20.79 -10.69 5.06
N LYS A 118 -21.21 -11.93 4.78
CA LYS A 118 -20.84 -12.63 3.55
C LYS A 118 -21.43 -11.98 2.29
N SER A 119 -22.70 -11.56 2.32
CA SER A 119 -23.33 -10.91 1.15
C SER A 119 -22.78 -9.51 0.91
N ALA A 120 -22.43 -8.77 1.96
CA ALA A 120 -21.82 -7.45 1.86
C ALA A 120 -20.42 -7.53 1.25
N VAL A 121 -19.59 -8.50 1.67
CA VAL A 121 -18.28 -8.75 1.05
C VAL A 121 -18.44 -9.08 -0.44
N ALA A 122 -19.38 -9.96 -0.81
CA ALA A 122 -19.63 -10.31 -2.21
C ALA A 122 -20.17 -9.14 -3.06
N LYS A 123 -21.00 -8.26 -2.48
CA LYS A 123 -21.49 -7.05 -3.17
C LYS A 123 -20.39 -6.00 -3.37
N TYR A 124 -19.45 -5.92 -2.43
CA TYR A 124 -18.37 -4.93 -2.46
C TYR A 124 -17.12 -5.40 -3.23
N GLU A 125 -16.96 -6.71 -3.42
CA GLU A 125 -15.87 -7.33 -4.17
C GLU A 125 -15.64 -6.68 -5.56
N PRO A 126 -16.63 -6.59 -6.46
CA PRO A 126 -16.41 -6.00 -7.80
C PRO A 126 -16.07 -4.50 -7.75
N VAL A 127 -16.60 -3.79 -6.76
CA VAL A 127 -16.32 -2.36 -6.57
C VAL A 127 -14.88 -2.17 -6.09
N ALA A 128 -14.47 -2.94 -5.07
CA ALA A 128 -13.11 -2.93 -4.54
C ALA A 128 -12.08 -3.36 -5.59
N GLU A 129 -12.39 -4.36 -6.41
CA GLU A 129 -11.55 -4.79 -7.53
C GLU A 129 -11.37 -3.66 -8.56
N GLY A 130 -12.43 -2.95 -8.93
CA GLY A 130 -12.35 -1.82 -9.85
C GLY A 130 -11.38 -0.73 -9.37
N TYR A 131 -11.46 -0.36 -8.09
CA TYR A 131 -10.53 0.59 -7.48
C TYR A 131 -9.10 0.04 -7.42
N ALA A 132 -8.92 -1.21 -6.99
CA ALA A 132 -7.61 -1.85 -6.89
C ALA A 132 -6.91 -1.93 -8.26
N VAL A 133 -7.63 -2.29 -9.32
CA VAL A 133 -7.10 -2.33 -10.69
C VAL A 133 -6.75 -0.94 -11.21
N SER A 134 -7.59 0.07 -10.93
CA SER A 134 -7.32 1.47 -11.31
C SER A 134 -6.09 2.04 -10.60
N ALA A 135 -5.99 1.80 -9.28
CA ALA A 135 -4.82 2.16 -8.48
C ALA A 135 -3.57 1.45 -9.00
N TRP A 136 -3.64 0.15 -9.24
CA TRP A 136 -2.53 -0.64 -9.79
C TRP A 136 -2.08 -0.15 -11.17
N LYS A 137 -3.03 0.16 -12.07
CA LYS A 137 -2.73 0.70 -13.40
C LYS A 137 -1.98 2.03 -13.32
N THR A 138 -2.31 2.86 -12.34
CA THR A 138 -1.62 4.13 -12.13
C THR A 138 -0.25 3.92 -11.50
N LEU A 139 -0.17 3.05 -10.50
CA LEU A 139 1.06 2.73 -9.79
C LEU A 139 2.12 2.08 -10.70
N ARG A 140 1.70 1.27 -11.68
CA ARG A 140 2.57 0.70 -12.71
C ARG A 140 3.26 1.72 -13.62
N ARG A 141 2.79 2.97 -13.67
CA ARG A 141 3.42 4.04 -14.47
C ARG A 141 4.69 4.58 -13.81
N VAL A 142 4.88 4.32 -12.51
CA VAL A 142 6.08 4.74 -11.79
C VAL A 142 7.15 3.65 -11.95
N PRO A 143 8.36 3.98 -12.44
CA PRO A 143 9.44 3.01 -12.58
C PRO A 143 9.79 2.37 -11.22
N LEU A 144 10.14 1.08 -11.24
CA LEU A 144 10.51 0.23 -10.08
C LEU A 144 9.38 -0.17 -9.11
N VAL A 145 8.26 0.55 -9.06
CA VAL A 145 7.18 0.23 -8.11
C VAL A 145 6.61 -1.18 -8.29
N PRO A 146 6.36 -1.69 -9.51
CA PRO A 146 5.84 -3.05 -9.69
C PRO A 146 6.79 -4.13 -9.18
N GLN A 147 8.11 -3.95 -9.35
CA GLN A 147 9.10 -4.94 -8.94
C GLN A 147 9.20 -5.08 -7.42
N VAL A 148 8.92 -4.01 -6.66
CA VAL A 148 8.93 -4.03 -5.20
C VAL A 148 7.57 -4.42 -4.64
N VAL A 149 6.48 -3.90 -5.21
CA VAL A 149 5.13 -4.08 -4.66
C VAL A 149 4.58 -5.46 -4.95
N VAL A 150 4.84 -6.07 -6.11
CA VAL A 150 4.31 -7.42 -6.42
C VAL A 150 4.83 -8.48 -5.44
N PRO A 151 6.15 -8.62 -5.19
CA PRO A 151 6.65 -9.62 -4.24
C PRO A 151 6.23 -9.33 -2.80
N THR A 152 6.23 -8.05 -2.42
CA THR A 152 5.82 -7.63 -1.06
C THR A 152 4.34 -7.93 -0.81
N ALA A 153 3.46 -7.63 -1.77
CA ALA A 153 2.04 -7.94 -1.68
C ALA A 153 1.80 -9.46 -1.63
N ALA A 154 2.55 -10.25 -2.41
CA ALA A 154 2.47 -11.71 -2.36
C ALA A 154 2.88 -12.26 -0.99
N PHE A 155 3.98 -11.77 -0.42
CA PHE A 155 4.45 -12.17 0.92
C PHE A 155 3.44 -11.81 2.03
N LEU A 156 2.86 -10.60 1.99
CA LEU A 156 1.85 -10.18 2.95
C LEU A 156 0.56 -11.00 2.81
N ALA A 157 0.14 -11.31 1.59
CA ALA A 157 -1.04 -12.14 1.33
C ALA A 157 -0.86 -13.56 1.87
N GLU A 158 0.34 -14.15 1.69
CA GLU A 158 0.67 -15.46 2.23
C GLU A 158 0.65 -15.48 3.77
N LYS A 159 1.29 -14.49 4.40
CA LYS A 159 1.29 -14.32 5.86
C LYS A 159 -0.13 -14.20 6.42
N TYR A 160 -0.96 -13.37 5.80
CA TYR A 160 -2.36 -13.21 6.19
C TYR A 160 -3.12 -14.54 6.10
N ASN A 161 -3.04 -15.22 4.95
CA ASN A 161 -3.72 -16.49 4.74
C ASN A 161 -3.30 -17.56 5.76
N ARG A 162 -2.01 -17.59 6.11
CA ARG A 162 -1.50 -18.51 7.14
C ARG A 162 -2.09 -18.22 8.52
N ILE A 163 -2.19 -16.95 8.91
CA ILE A 163 -2.77 -16.55 10.21
C ILE A 163 -4.27 -16.87 10.24
N VAL A 164 -4.99 -16.59 9.15
CA VAL A 164 -6.42 -16.91 9.03
C VAL A 164 -6.66 -18.42 9.06
N GLY A 165 -5.87 -19.19 8.30
CA GLY A 165 -5.95 -20.66 8.31
C GLY A 165 -5.70 -21.25 9.70
N TYR A 166 -4.61 -20.84 10.36
CA TYR A 166 -4.29 -21.27 11.72
C TYR A 166 -5.36 -20.91 12.75
N SER A 167 -5.94 -19.71 12.65
CA SER A 167 -7.00 -19.28 13.57
C SER A 167 -8.33 -20.01 13.32
N ALA A 168 -8.64 -20.35 12.07
CA ALA A 168 -9.79 -21.18 11.71
C ALA A 168 -9.65 -22.62 12.23
N GLU A 169 -8.47 -23.22 12.08
CA GLU A 169 -8.15 -24.55 12.61
C GLU A 169 -8.28 -24.63 14.14
N LYS A 170 -7.96 -23.53 14.84
CA LYS A 170 -8.13 -23.42 16.29
C LYS A 170 -9.56 -23.08 16.74
N GLY A 171 -10.50 -22.92 15.81
CA GLY A 171 -11.90 -22.66 16.13
C GLY A 171 -12.19 -21.26 16.68
N TYR A 172 -11.30 -20.28 16.46
CA TYR A 172 -11.58 -18.91 16.86
C TYR A 172 -12.75 -18.35 16.05
N ALA A 173 -13.80 -17.88 16.72
CA ALA A 173 -15.02 -17.39 16.08
C ALA A 173 -14.78 -16.25 15.07
N VAL A 174 -13.72 -15.45 15.27
CA VAL A 174 -13.35 -14.34 14.37
C VAL A 174 -12.84 -14.85 13.01
N ALA A 175 -12.24 -16.03 12.95
CA ALA A 175 -11.67 -16.59 11.73
C ALA A 175 -12.73 -16.94 10.67
N VAL A 176 -13.97 -17.23 11.10
CA VAL A 176 -15.12 -17.51 10.21
C VAL A 176 -15.48 -16.31 9.32
N TYR A 177 -15.10 -15.11 9.73
CA TYR A 177 -15.42 -13.86 9.04
C TYR A 177 -14.26 -13.32 8.19
N LEU A 178 -13.07 -13.92 8.28
CA LEU A 178 -11.87 -13.45 7.57
C LEU A 178 -11.70 -14.21 6.25
N PRO A 179 -11.83 -13.55 5.08
CA PRO A 179 -11.75 -14.21 3.79
C PRO A 179 -10.30 -14.49 3.41
N LEU A 180 -10.01 -15.70 2.91
CA LEU A 180 -8.69 -16.02 2.38
C LEU A 180 -8.44 -15.29 1.05
N ILE A 181 -7.23 -14.74 0.89
CA ILE A 181 -6.79 -14.09 -0.34
C ILE A 181 -6.47 -15.19 -1.37
N PRO A 182 -7.08 -15.19 -2.57
CA PRO A 182 -6.91 -16.26 -3.55
C PRO A 182 -5.58 -16.16 -4.31
N THR A 183 -4.46 -16.37 -3.62
CA THR A 183 -3.09 -16.22 -4.17
C THR A 183 -2.83 -17.10 -5.39
N LYS A 184 -3.39 -18.32 -5.46
CA LYS A 184 -3.27 -19.21 -6.62
C LYS A 184 -3.93 -18.66 -7.89
N ARG A 185 -5.13 -18.07 -7.75
CA ARG A 185 -5.85 -17.45 -8.88
C ARG A 185 -5.10 -16.22 -9.39
N ILE A 186 -4.60 -15.41 -8.45
CA ILE A 186 -3.82 -14.21 -8.76
C ILE A 186 -2.50 -14.60 -9.46
N ALA A 187 -1.76 -15.56 -8.91
CA ALA A 187 -0.50 -16.03 -9.49
C ALA A 187 -0.68 -16.57 -10.93
N LYS A 188 -1.79 -17.28 -11.20
CA LYS A 188 -2.10 -17.75 -12.56
C LYS A 188 -2.25 -16.60 -13.56
N VAL A 189 -2.99 -15.55 -13.20
CA VAL A 189 -3.19 -14.36 -14.05
C VAL A 189 -1.86 -13.64 -14.37
N PHE A 190 -0.87 -13.72 -13.48
CA PHE A 190 0.45 -13.14 -13.70
C PHE A 190 1.47 -14.10 -14.33
N GLY A 191 1.18 -15.40 -14.37
CA GLY A 191 2.08 -16.45 -14.86
C GLY A 191 1.86 -16.85 -16.33
N ASP A 192 0.68 -16.58 -16.91
CA ASP A 192 0.31 -16.99 -18.27
C ASP A 192 1.03 -16.19 -19.40
N GLY A 193 2.17 -15.55 -19.10
CA GLY A 193 3.04 -14.85 -20.07
C GLY A 193 4.34 -15.57 -20.41
N ALA A 194 4.60 -16.76 -19.84
CA ALA A 194 5.83 -17.51 -20.08
C ALA A 194 5.51 -19.00 -20.27
N GLY A 195 5.48 -19.45 -21.53
CA GLY A 195 5.62 -20.86 -21.88
C GLY A 195 4.39 -21.53 -22.47
N GLU A 196 3.95 -21.07 -23.63
CA GLU A 196 3.45 -21.98 -24.67
C GLU A 196 4.38 -21.88 -25.89
N GLU A 197 5.52 -22.56 -25.82
CA GLU A 197 6.28 -22.98 -26.99
C GLU A 197 6.21 -24.51 -27.09
N GLY A 198 5.94 -24.98 -28.29
CA GLY A 198 5.40 -26.29 -28.60
C GLY A 198 6.26 -27.48 -28.18
N SER A 199 5.60 -28.49 -27.62
CA SER A 199 6.11 -29.85 -27.64
C SER A 199 5.52 -30.57 -28.86
N THR A 200 6.25 -30.47 -29.97
CA THR A 200 6.17 -31.40 -31.08
C THR A 200 6.58 -32.78 -30.59
N VAL A 201 5.67 -33.74 -30.72
CA VAL A 201 5.95 -35.17 -30.57
C VAL A 201 6.60 -35.66 -31.86
N PRO A 202 7.73 -36.40 -31.81
CA PRO A 202 8.01 -37.41 -32.82
C PRO A 202 7.82 -38.79 -32.17
N ALA A 203 6.77 -39.49 -32.60
CA ALA A 203 6.60 -40.91 -32.35
C ALA A 203 7.59 -41.68 -33.23
N THR A 204 8.44 -42.47 -32.59
CA THR A 204 9.30 -43.47 -33.24
C THR A 204 8.45 -44.55 -33.90
N ALA A 205 8.85 -44.89 -35.12
CA ALA A 205 8.34 -45.97 -35.95
C ALA A 205 8.59 -47.36 -35.34
N GLU A 206 7.62 -48.25 -35.51
CA GLU A 206 7.88 -49.68 -35.79
C GLU A 206 8.07 -49.88 -37.29
#